data_AF-A0A2P6AQP3-F1
#
_entry.id   AF-A0A2P6AQP3-F1
#
_cell.length_a   1.000
_cell.length_b   1.000
_cell.length_c   1.000
_cell.angle_alpha   90.00
_cell.angle_beta   90.00
_cell.angle_gamma   90.00
#
_symmetry.space_group_name_H-M   'P 1'
#
loop_
_entity.id
_entity.type
_entity.pdbx_description
1 polymer ?
#
loop_
_entity_poly.entity_id
_entity_poly.type
_entity_poly.pdbx_seq_one_letter_code
_entity_poly.pdbx_strand_id
1 'polypeptide(L)'
;RHPGLADNDRWMASFGLGYQIDKHTSVDLAYSYLWIAPGDANFHEPCTGTYYERDDNSVGGASECTANGGTFRASYYDSHAHIFGLQLNKRL
;
A
#
# COMPACT_ATOMS: atom_id res chain seq x y z
N ARG A 1 -2.62 11.57 0.13
CA ARG A 1 -2.16 10.17 0.27
C ARG A 1 -2.52 9.72 1.67
N HIS A 2 -3.14 8.55 1.81
CA HIS A 2 -3.62 8.09 3.12
C HIS A 2 -2.45 7.56 3.97
N PRO A 3 -2.31 7.95 5.24
CA PRO A 3 -1.20 7.55 6.12
C PRO A 3 -1.32 6.12 6.66
N GLY A 4 -2.26 5.34 6.13
CA GLY A 4 -2.36 3.91 6.43
C GLY A 4 -1.36 3.06 5.64
N LEU A 5 -0.83 3.57 4.52
CA LEU A 5 0.03 2.80 3.63
C LEU A 5 1.13 3.69 3.04
N ALA A 6 2.34 3.13 2.93
CA ALA A 6 3.44 3.72 2.19
C ALA A 6 3.14 3.66 0.68
N ASP A 7 2.26 4.54 0.23
CA ASP A 7 1.91 4.69 -1.18
C ASP A 7 2.82 5.74 -1.81
N ASN A 8 3.85 5.29 -2.52
CA ASN A 8 4.74 6.12 -3.30
C ASN A 8 5.27 5.41 -4.55
N ASP A 9 6.07 6.13 -5.34
CA ASP A 9 6.73 5.60 -6.53
C ASP A 9 7.47 4.32 -6.17
N ARG A 10 7.15 3.26 -6.91
CA ARG A 10 7.62 1.90 -6.67
C ARG A 10 8.57 1.48 -7.76
N TRP A 11 9.73 0.98 -7.37
CA TRP A 11 10.71 0.38 -8.25
C TRP A 11 10.80 -1.10 -7.93
N MET A 12 10.60 -1.95 -8.93
CA MET A 12 10.63 -3.40 -8.76
C MET A 12 11.73 -4.00 -9.62
N ALA A 13 12.65 -4.72 -8.99
CA ALA A 13 13.65 -5.53 -9.66
C ALA A 13 13.34 -7.00 -9.42
N SER A 14 13.24 -7.77 -10.50
CA SER A 14 12.79 -9.17 -10.44
C SER A 14 13.78 -10.10 -11.12
N PHE A 15 13.96 -11.28 -10.55
CA PHE A 15 14.62 -12.40 -11.21
C PHE A 15 13.78 -13.67 -11.08
N GLY A 16 13.91 -14.56 -12.06
CA GLY A 16 13.18 -15.81 -12.10
C GLY A 16 14.01 -16.93 -12.69
N LEU A 17 13.70 -18.15 -12.27
CA LEU A 17 14.30 -19.39 -12.74
C LEU A 17 13.19 -20.39 -13.02
N GLY A 18 13.15 -20.91 -14.25
CA GLY A 18 12.29 -22.03 -14.63
C GLY A 18 13.12 -23.30 -14.76
N TYR A 19 12.63 -24.40 -14.19
CA TYR A 19 13.23 -25.72 -14.33
C TYR A 19 12.20 -26.74 -14.81
N GLN A 20 12.49 -27.38 -15.94
CA GLN A 20 11.66 -28.46 -16.47
C GLN A 20 12.09 -29.79 -15.84
N ILE A 21 11.22 -30.39 -15.02
CA ILE A 21 11.49 -31.67 -14.37
C ILE A 21 11.31 -32.81 -15.38
N ASP A 22 10.22 -32.77 -16.14
CA ASP A 22 9.90 -33.76 -17.18
C ASP A 22 9.09 -33.11 -18.33
N LYS A 23 8.68 -33.89 -19.33
CA LYS A 23 7.92 -33.37 -20.48
C LYS A 23 6.56 -32.76 -20.12
N HIS A 24 6.05 -33.09 -18.94
CA HIS A 24 4.74 -32.72 -18.43
C HIS A 24 4.82 -31.82 -17.20
N THR A 25 5.97 -31.74 -16.52
CA THR A 25 6.14 -31.05 -15.25
C THR A 25 7.24 -29.99 -15.32
N SER A 26 6.94 -28.76 -14.90
CA SER A 26 7.93 -27.71 -14.67
C SER A 26 7.69 -26.98 -13.34
N VAL A 27 8.75 -26.38 -12.82
CA VAL A 27 8.73 -25.52 -11.64
C VAL A 27 9.29 -24.17 -11.99
N ASP A 28 8.58 -23.11 -11.63
CA ASP A 28 9.05 -21.73 -11.76
C ASP A 28 9.25 -21.14 -10.37
N LEU A 29 10.41 -20.52 -10.16
CA LEU A 29 10.75 -19.77 -8.98
C LEU A 29 10.96 -18.31 -9.37
N ALA A 30 10.37 -17.39 -8.62
CA ALA A 30 10.49 -15.96 -8.86
C ALA A 30 10.78 -15.22 -7.55
N TYR A 31 11.62 -14.21 -7.64
CA TYR A 31 11.87 -13.26 -6.57
C TYR A 31 11.80 -11.84 -7.12
N SER A 32 11.17 -10.95 -6.36
CA SER A 32 11.16 -9.52 -6.67
C SER A 32 11.50 -8.70 -5.44
N TYR A 33 12.39 -7.74 -5.62
CA TYR A 33 12.67 -6.69 -4.65
C TYR A 33 11.91 -5.43 -5.05
N LEU A 34 11.06 -4.96 -4.16
CA LEU A 34 10.29 -3.74 -4.32
C LEU A 34 10.86 -2.67 -3.40
N TRP A 35 11.25 -1.53 -3.96
CA TRP A 35 11.63 -0.34 -3.21
C TRP A 35 10.57 0.74 -3.42
N ILE A 36 10.14 1.36 -2.34
CA ILE A 36 9.14 2.42 -2.32
C ILE A 36 9.84 3.71 -1.92
N ALA A 37 9.74 4.72 -2.78
CA ALA A 37 10.40 6.00 -2.57
C ALA A 37 9.92 6.66 -1.25
N PRO A 38 10.81 7.41 -0.56
CA PRO A 38 10.42 8.15 0.64
C PRO A 38 9.40 9.23 0.30
N GLY A 39 8.42 9.42 1.17
CA GLY A 39 7.35 10.38 0.92
C GLY A 39 6.53 10.71 2.15
N ASP A 40 5.93 11.89 2.11
CA ASP A 40 5.07 12.40 3.16
C ASP A 40 3.59 12.23 2.79
N ALA A 41 2.81 11.75 3.75
CA ALA A 41 1.36 11.70 3.68
C ALA A 41 0.81 12.77 4.62
N ASN A 42 0.14 13.76 4.05
CA ASN A 42 -0.68 14.73 4.77
C ASN A 42 -2.14 14.49 4.35
N PHE A 43 -2.89 13.81 5.21
CA PHE A 43 -4.29 13.46 4.96
C PHE A 43 -5.17 14.15 5.99
N HIS A 44 -6.08 14.98 5.51
CA HIS A 44 -7.12 15.56 6.34
C HIS A 44 -8.40 14.73 6.13
N GLU A 45 -8.86 14.09 7.21
CA GLU A 45 -10.18 13.47 7.24
C GLU A 45 -11.17 14.52 7.75
N PRO A 46 -12.04 15.07 6.87
CA PRO A 46 -13.01 16.05 7.31
C PRO A 46 -13.98 15.39 8.29
N CYS A 47 -14.37 16.13 9.31
CA CYS A 47 -15.42 15.67 10.21
C CYS A 47 -16.74 15.51 9.44
N THR A 48 -17.29 14.29 9.46
CA THR A 48 -18.64 14.00 8.93
C THR A 48 -19.59 13.61 10.06
N GLY A 49 -20.77 14.22 10.10
CA GLY A 49 -21.79 14.01 11.13
C GLY A 49 -23.12 14.67 10.77
N THR A 50 -23.78 15.33 11.73
CA THR A 50 -24.99 16.14 11.47
C THR A 50 -24.73 17.36 10.57
N TYR A 51 -23.46 17.77 10.42
CA TYR A 51 -22.99 18.73 9.41
C TYR A 51 -21.65 18.25 8.83
N TYR A 52 -21.28 18.80 7.67
CA TYR A 52 -19.96 18.65 7.08
C TYR A 52 -19.06 19.77 7.59
N GLU A 53 -17.79 19.46 7.89
CA GLU A 53 -16.75 20.48 8.08
C GLU A 53 -16.76 21.43 6.87
N ARG A 54 -17.06 22.72 7.12
CA ARG A 54 -17.03 23.77 6.08
C ARG A 54 -15.61 24.32 5.98
N ASP A 55 -15.23 24.76 4.79
CA ASP A 55 -13.89 25.30 4.44
C ASP A 55 -13.39 26.46 5.33
N ASP A 56 -14.19 26.94 6.30
CA ASP A 56 -13.89 28.04 7.22
C ASP A 56 -13.37 27.60 8.60
N ASN A 57 -13.04 26.32 8.81
CA ASN A 57 -12.59 25.77 10.10
C ASN A 57 -13.64 25.87 11.22
N SER A 58 -14.92 26.10 10.91
CA SER A 58 -16.02 26.09 11.88
C SER A 58 -16.36 24.65 12.26
N VAL A 59 -15.62 24.10 13.22
CA VAL A 59 -15.95 22.81 13.85
C VAL A 59 -17.17 23.07 14.74
N GLY A 60 -18.36 22.61 14.34
CA GLY A 60 -19.46 22.45 15.31
C GLY A 60 -18.99 21.56 16.47
N GLY A 61 -19.73 21.54 17.58
CA GLY A 61 -19.22 20.96 18.83
C GLY A 61 -18.65 19.55 18.66
N ALA A 62 -17.54 19.24 19.33
CA ALA A 62 -16.86 17.94 19.25
C ALA A 62 -17.77 16.71 19.51
N SER A 63 -18.94 16.92 20.10
CA SER A 63 -20.01 15.93 20.33
C SER A 63 -20.79 15.50 19.08
N GLU A 64 -20.62 16.19 17.94
CA GLU A 64 -21.44 16.01 16.74
C GLU A 64 -20.66 15.36 15.57
N CYS A 65 -19.38 15.07 15.79
CA CYS A 65 -18.52 14.39 14.82
C CYS A 65 -18.64 12.88 14.92
N THR A 66 -18.95 12.21 13.80
CA THR A 66 -18.98 10.72 13.74
C THR A 66 -17.77 10.12 13.02
N ALA A 67 -17.02 10.92 12.26
CA ALA A 67 -15.69 10.55 11.74
C ALA A 67 -14.58 10.88 12.76
N ASN A 68 -13.33 10.46 12.51
CA ASN A 68 -12.24 10.79 13.44
C ASN A 68 -11.95 12.29 13.48
N GLY A 69 -12.20 13.02 12.38
CA GLY A 69 -12.07 14.47 12.29
C GLY A 69 -10.66 14.96 12.62
N GLY A 70 -9.84 15.21 11.61
CA GLY A 70 -8.49 15.72 11.87
C GLY A 70 -7.49 15.54 10.75
N THR A 71 -6.29 16.07 10.99
CA THR A 71 -5.16 15.96 10.06
C THR A 71 -4.18 14.90 10.53
N PHE A 72 -4.09 13.82 9.77
CA PHE A 72 -3.16 12.72 10.00
C PHE A 72 -1.94 12.90 9.11
N ARG A 73 -0.77 12.92 9.75
CA ARG A 73 0.52 13.10 9.08
C ARG A 73 1.38 11.86 9.33
N ALA A 74 1.93 11.32 8.26
CA ALA A 74 2.90 10.23 8.32
C ALA A 74 4.02 10.50 7.33
N SER A 75 5.23 10.12 7.69
CA SER A 75 6.38 10.15 6.80
C SER A 75 6.93 8.74 6.68
N TYR A 76 7.09 8.26 5.45
CA TYR A 76 7.64 6.95 5.16
C TYR A 76 9.04 7.09 4.62
N TYR A 77 9.97 6.41 5.28
CA TYR A 77 11.36 6.33 4.87
C TYR A 77 11.75 4.85 4.73
N ASP A 78 12.62 4.56 3.76
CA ASP A 78 13.25 3.25 3.58
C ASP A 78 12.27 2.05 3.48
N SER A 79 11.14 2.24 2.80
CA SER A 79 10.12 1.21 2.63
C SER A 79 10.52 0.24 1.51
N HIS A 80 10.69 -1.04 1.85
CA HIS A 80 11.03 -2.09 0.90
C HIS A 80 10.24 -3.37 1.18
N ALA A 81 10.02 -4.19 0.14
CA ALA A 81 9.37 -5.48 0.24
C ALA A 81 10.09 -6.55 -0.57
N HIS A 82 10.09 -7.77 -0.03
CA HIS A 82 10.63 -8.97 -0.66
C HIS A 82 9.47 -9.88 -1.06
N ILE A 83 9.34 -10.17 -2.35
CA ILE A 83 8.25 -10.99 -2.88
C ILE A 83 8.84 -12.29 -3.42
N PHE A 84 8.37 -13.42 -2.91
CA PHE A 84 8.78 -14.75 -3.34
C PHE A 84 7.60 -15.50 -3.96
N GLY A 85 7.84 -16.15 -5.10
CA GLY A 85 6.85 -16.96 -5.80
C GLY A 85 7.44 -18.32 -6.17
N LEU A 86 6.62 -19.36 -6.00
CA LEU A 86 6.90 -20.71 -6.47
C LEU A 86 5.66 -21.23 -7.19
N GLN A 87 5.83 -21.76 -8.39
CA GLN A 87 4.76 -22.29 -9.20
C GLN A 87 5.14 -23.68 -9.70
N LEU A 88 4.23 -24.65 -9.53
CA LEU A 88 4.34 -25.98 -10.12
C LEU A 88 3.36 -26.09 -11.28
N ASN A 89 3.87 -26.37 -12.47
CA ASN A 89 3.05 -26.60 -13.66
C ASN A 89 3.07 -28.08 -14.00
N LYS A 90 1.89 -28.67 -14.17
CA LYS A 90 1.74 -30.07 -14.62
C LYS A 90 0.71 -30.16 -15.73
N ARG A 91 1.11 -30.68 -16.89
CA ARG A 91 0.22 -31.02 -18.00
C ARG A 91 -0.28 -32.45 -17.81
N LEU A 92 -1.60 -32.61 -17.78
CA LEU A 92 -2.29 -33.90 -17.73
C LEU A 92 -2.25 -34.61 -19.09
#